data_AF-A0A550C6Z9-F1
#
_entry.id   AF-A0A550C6Z9-F1
#
_cell.length_a   1.000
_cell.length_b   1.000
_cell.length_c   1.000
_cell.angle_alpha   90.00
_cell.angle_beta   90.00
_cell.angle_gamma   90.00
#
_symmetry.space_group_name_H-M   'P 1'
#
loop_
_entity.id
_entity.type
_entity.pdbx_description
1 polymer ?
#
loop_
_entity_poly.entity_id
_entity_poly.type
_entity_poly.pdbx_seq_one_letter_code
_entity_poly.pdbx_strand_id
1 'polypeptide(L)'
;MPSYTLSDDAYLKVFFHCAKYPQRAVNGVLLGTEAGNEVQITDAVPLLHHWTHLSPMMEIGLDLATTYAASVGLQLVGYYQACERLEDTGLAPVGEKIARKIKAEFANAVALVIDGEQIGTGSAALIPYTLNSSTSSWTRVASSPAPFTEGSGYRLTSPDIPLLAVKRVRQEQAEKKFGDFDDHLEDVTIDWLKNKACMSSKAS
;
A
#
# COMPACT_ATOMS: atom_id res chain seq x y z
N MET A 1 -5.39 -20.16 -5.39
CA MET A 1 -4.81 -18.83 -5.09
C MET A 1 -5.53 -18.30 -3.86
N PRO A 2 -4.82 -17.66 -2.92
CA PRO A 2 -5.46 -17.01 -1.79
C PRO A 2 -6.34 -15.84 -2.26
N SER A 3 -7.36 -15.51 -1.46
CA SER A 3 -8.06 -14.23 -1.58
C SER A 3 -7.38 -13.16 -0.73
N TYR A 4 -7.55 -11.90 -1.10
CA TYR A 4 -6.95 -10.75 -0.45
C TYR A 4 -8.05 -9.75 -0.11
N THR A 5 -8.13 -9.37 1.15
CA THR A 5 -9.09 -8.38 1.64
C THR A 5 -8.32 -7.21 2.25
N LEU A 6 -8.50 -6.03 1.67
CA LEU A 6 -7.86 -4.79 2.10
C LEU A 6 -8.79 -4.02 3.04
N SER A 7 -8.30 -3.63 4.21
CA SER A 7 -9.02 -2.80 5.16
C SER A 7 -9.15 -1.36 4.69
N ASP A 8 -10.08 -0.64 5.30
CA ASP A 8 -10.28 0.78 5.05
C ASP A 8 -9.04 1.59 5.44
N ASP A 9 -8.41 1.24 6.57
CA ASP A 9 -7.20 1.91 7.05
C ASP A 9 -6.02 1.73 6.10
N ALA A 10 -5.79 0.50 5.63
CA ALA A 10 -4.73 0.22 4.67
C ALA A 10 -4.95 0.98 3.36
N TYR A 11 -6.19 0.97 2.83
CA TYR A 11 -6.52 1.71 1.62
C TYR A 11 -6.33 3.23 1.79
N LEU A 12 -6.84 3.80 2.90
CA LEU A 12 -6.73 5.24 3.16
C LEU A 12 -5.28 5.69 3.29
N LYS A 13 -4.43 4.93 3.99
CA LYS A 13 -3.00 5.27 4.12
C LYS A 13 -2.29 5.25 2.77
N VAL A 14 -2.54 4.24 1.94
CA VAL A 14 -2.00 4.20 0.56
C VAL A 14 -2.49 5.41 -0.24
N PHE A 15 -3.79 5.72 -0.18
CA PHE A 15 -4.37 6.85 -0.89
C PHE A 15 -3.79 8.20 -0.43
N PHE A 16 -3.67 8.41 0.87
CA PHE A 16 -3.11 9.64 1.44
C PHE A 16 -1.65 9.83 1.09
N HIS A 17 -0.87 8.75 1.01
CA HIS A 17 0.51 8.82 0.57
C HIS A 17 0.61 9.39 -0.86
N CYS A 18 -0.16 8.84 -1.79
CA CYS A 18 -0.23 9.33 -3.17
C CYS A 18 -0.78 10.77 -3.24
N ALA A 19 -1.81 11.09 -2.45
CA ALA A 19 -2.44 12.42 -2.46
C ALA A 19 -1.53 13.51 -1.88
N LYS A 20 -0.68 13.18 -0.90
CA LYS A 20 0.31 14.10 -0.34
C LYS A 20 1.44 14.38 -1.34
N TYR A 21 1.82 13.39 -2.15
CA TYR A 21 2.89 13.49 -3.14
C TYR A 21 2.43 13.16 -4.58
N PRO A 22 1.52 13.94 -5.18
CA PRO A 22 0.86 13.58 -6.44
C PRO A 22 1.75 13.66 -7.69
N GLN A 23 2.97 14.19 -7.57
CA GLN A 23 3.93 14.35 -8.66
C GLN A 23 5.20 13.53 -8.40
N ARG A 24 5.13 12.53 -7.51
CA ARG A 24 6.28 11.72 -7.13
C ARG A 24 5.89 10.25 -7.12
N ALA A 25 6.87 9.39 -7.41
CA ALA A 25 6.73 8.00 -7.05
C ALA A 25 6.69 7.87 -5.52
N VAL A 26 5.80 7.03 -5.01
CA VAL A 26 5.71 6.70 -3.58
C VAL A 26 5.72 5.19 -3.40
N ASN A 27 6.20 4.71 -2.27
CA ASN A 27 6.13 3.30 -1.93
C ASN A 27 5.96 3.02 -0.44
N GLY A 28 5.61 1.78 -0.14
CA GLY A 28 5.53 1.30 1.23
C GLY A 28 5.21 -0.18 1.31
N VAL A 29 4.94 -0.64 2.52
CA VAL A 29 4.62 -2.04 2.80
C VAL A 29 3.21 -2.20 3.37
N LEU A 30 2.65 -3.37 3.13
CA LEU A 30 1.31 -3.76 3.57
C LEU A 30 1.45 -4.73 4.73
N LEU A 31 0.69 -4.47 5.79
CA LEU A 31 0.71 -5.23 7.04
C LEU A 31 -0.60 -5.99 7.19
N GLY A 32 -0.51 -7.20 7.72
CA GLY A 32 -1.68 -8.05 7.80
C GLY A 32 -1.43 -9.38 8.47
N THR A 33 -2.40 -10.26 8.29
CA THR A 33 -2.36 -11.66 8.73
C THR A 33 -2.87 -12.58 7.64
N GLU A 34 -2.61 -13.87 7.80
CA GLU A 34 -3.15 -14.91 6.93
C GLU A 34 -4.02 -15.85 7.75
N ALA A 35 -5.24 -16.08 7.29
CA ALA A 35 -6.21 -16.98 7.88
C ALA A 35 -6.70 -17.98 6.82
N GLY A 36 -6.19 -19.21 6.89
CA GLY A 36 -6.54 -20.26 5.92
C GLY A 36 -6.05 -19.92 4.51
N ASN A 37 -6.95 -19.56 3.61
CA ASN A 37 -6.64 -19.18 2.22
C ASN A 37 -7.00 -17.70 1.95
N GLU A 38 -7.06 -16.88 3.01
CA GLU A 38 -7.29 -15.44 2.92
C GLU A 38 -6.14 -14.66 3.56
N VAL A 39 -5.62 -13.69 2.83
CA VAL A 39 -4.69 -12.67 3.33
C VAL A 39 -5.48 -11.42 3.68
N GLN A 40 -5.49 -11.06 4.96
CA GLN A 40 -6.15 -9.87 5.47
C GLN A 40 -5.13 -8.75 5.61
N ILE A 41 -5.20 -7.77 4.71
CA ILE A 41 -4.32 -6.61 4.70
C ILE A 41 -4.97 -5.52 5.55
N THR A 42 -4.59 -5.45 6.82
CA THR A 42 -5.27 -4.63 7.83
C THR A 42 -4.65 -3.24 8.00
N ASP A 43 -3.39 -3.05 7.60
CA ASP A 43 -2.72 -1.76 7.71
C ASP A 43 -1.69 -1.57 6.58
N ALA A 44 -1.20 -0.34 6.42
CA ALA A 44 -0.09 0.00 5.52
C ALA A 44 0.91 0.91 6.24
N VAL A 45 2.19 0.77 5.89
CA VAL A 45 3.27 1.62 6.39
C VAL A 45 3.93 2.31 5.18
N PRO A 46 3.80 3.65 5.05
CA PRO A 46 4.47 4.42 4.01
C PRO A 46 5.98 4.49 4.24
N LEU A 47 6.76 4.21 3.21
CA LEU A 47 8.23 4.26 3.29
C LEU A 47 8.72 5.55 2.64
N LEU A 48 8.80 5.62 1.31
CA LEU A 48 9.58 6.66 0.65
C LEU A 48 8.79 7.41 -0.42
N HIS A 49 9.17 8.67 -0.62
CA HIS A 49 8.72 9.55 -1.69
C HIS A 49 9.87 10.39 -2.30
N HIS A 50 11.04 10.47 -1.66
CA HIS A 50 12.26 11.11 -2.16
C HIS A 50 13.17 10.13 -2.89
N TRP A 51 13.44 8.98 -2.27
CA TRP A 51 14.47 8.03 -2.70
C TRP A 51 13.89 6.64 -2.93
N THR A 52 12.87 6.54 -3.78
CA THR A 52 12.16 5.28 -4.07
C THR A 52 13.00 4.21 -4.77
N HIS A 53 14.27 4.50 -5.06
CA HIS A 53 15.27 3.52 -5.49
C HIS A 53 15.86 2.74 -4.30
N LEU A 54 16.59 1.65 -4.58
CA LEU A 54 17.33 0.93 -3.55
C LEU A 54 18.35 1.86 -2.88
N SER A 55 18.03 2.30 -1.67
CA SER A 55 18.86 3.13 -0.82
C SER A 55 19.03 2.46 0.55
N PRO A 56 20.10 2.76 1.30
CA PRO A 56 20.24 2.30 2.68
C PRO A 56 19.02 2.67 3.55
N MET A 57 18.37 3.80 3.27
CA MET A 57 17.18 4.26 3.98
C MET A 57 15.98 3.36 3.73
N MET A 58 15.85 2.79 2.54
CA MET A 58 14.82 1.80 2.24
C MET A 58 14.99 0.54 3.09
N GLU A 59 16.23 0.04 3.24
CA GLU A 59 16.50 -1.15 4.04
C GLU A 59 16.20 -0.89 5.52
N ILE A 60 16.62 0.25 6.05
CA ILE A 60 16.33 0.67 7.43
C ILE A 60 14.82 0.82 7.64
N GLY A 61 14.13 1.54 6.75
CA GLY A 61 12.68 1.72 6.83
C GLY A 61 11.92 0.39 6.78
N LEU A 62 12.36 -0.53 5.93
CA LEU A 62 11.78 -1.87 5.83
C LEU A 62 12.00 -2.69 7.11
N ASP A 63 13.18 -2.65 7.70
CA ASP A 63 13.50 -3.36 8.94
C ASP A 63 12.74 -2.78 10.14
N LEU A 64 12.59 -1.45 10.21
CA LEU A 64 11.76 -0.77 11.21
C LEU A 64 10.28 -1.12 11.06
N ALA A 65 9.75 -1.10 9.84
CA ALA A 65 8.37 -1.49 9.56
C ALA A 65 8.12 -2.97 9.92
N THR A 66 9.11 -3.84 9.66
CA THR A 66 9.06 -5.27 10.03
C THR A 66 9.01 -5.45 11.55
N THR A 67 9.88 -4.76 12.27
CA THR A 67 9.92 -4.79 13.73
C THR A 67 8.62 -4.25 14.33
N TYR A 68 8.09 -3.16 13.77
CA TYR A 68 6.82 -2.59 14.17
C TYR A 68 5.68 -3.58 13.95
N ALA A 69 5.57 -4.19 12.76
CA ALA A 69 4.53 -5.17 12.45
C ALA A 69 4.53 -6.30 13.48
N ALA A 70 5.69 -6.89 13.77
CA ALA A 70 5.82 -7.93 14.78
C ALA A 70 5.37 -7.47 16.18
N SER A 71 5.70 -6.22 16.56
CA SER A 71 5.32 -5.64 17.87
C SER A 71 3.80 -5.49 18.06
N VAL A 72 3.03 -5.42 16.97
CA VAL A 72 1.56 -5.32 16.98
C VAL A 72 0.87 -6.62 16.54
N GLY A 73 1.61 -7.73 16.45
CA GLY A 73 1.07 -9.03 16.07
C GLY A 73 0.71 -9.16 14.58
N LEU A 74 1.28 -8.31 13.73
CA LEU A 74 1.14 -8.34 12.28
C LEU A 74 2.43 -8.80 11.61
N GLN A 75 2.36 -9.08 10.32
CA GLN A 75 3.52 -9.34 9.47
C GLN A 75 3.42 -8.54 8.17
N LEU A 76 4.53 -8.42 7.45
CA LEU A 76 4.53 -7.85 6.12
C LEU A 76 3.91 -8.85 5.14
N VAL A 77 2.77 -8.48 4.56
CA VAL A 77 2.01 -9.31 3.61
C VAL A 77 2.11 -8.80 2.17
N GLY A 78 2.73 -7.65 1.96
CA GLY A 78 2.89 -7.11 0.62
C GLY A 78 3.63 -5.79 0.54
N TYR A 79 3.74 -5.31 -0.69
CA TYR A 79 4.37 -4.04 -1.07
C TYR A 79 3.35 -3.20 -1.85
N TYR A 80 3.44 -1.88 -1.78
CA TYR A 80 2.71 -1.01 -2.69
C TYR A 80 3.61 0.06 -3.30
N GLN A 81 3.25 0.51 -4.50
CA GLN A 81 3.89 1.66 -5.14
C GLN A 81 2.95 2.43 -6.04
N ALA A 82 3.17 3.74 -6.13
CA ALA A 82 2.63 4.56 -7.22
C ALA A 82 3.81 5.09 -8.04
N CYS A 83 3.61 5.17 -9.35
CA CYS A 83 4.59 5.74 -10.28
C CYS A 83 4.43 7.26 -10.37
N GLU A 84 5.47 7.95 -10.84
CA GLU A 84 5.45 9.41 -11.05
C GLU A 84 4.47 9.82 -12.16
N ARG A 85 4.35 8.98 -13.19
CA ARG A 85 3.42 9.16 -14.31
C ARG A 85 2.14 8.38 -14.06
N LEU A 86 1.00 8.99 -14.35
CA LEU A 86 -0.31 8.41 -14.05
C LEU A 86 -0.61 7.17 -14.91
N GLU A 87 -0.13 7.19 -16.16
CA GLU A 87 -0.30 6.10 -17.12
C GLU A 87 0.64 4.90 -16.85
N ASP A 88 1.67 5.09 -16.02
CA ASP A 88 2.63 4.03 -15.70
C ASP A 88 2.09 3.16 -14.56
N THR A 89 1.60 1.98 -14.93
CA THR A 89 1.07 0.98 -14.01
C THR A 89 1.99 -0.23 -13.84
N GLY A 90 3.26 -0.11 -14.26
CA GLY A 90 4.26 -1.17 -14.10
C GLY A 90 4.78 -1.30 -12.67
N LEU A 91 5.04 -2.53 -12.23
CA LEU A 91 5.82 -2.76 -11.01
C LEU A 91 7.30 -2.49 -11.31
N ALA A 92 7.91 -1.53 -10.62
CA ALA A 92 9.29 -1.13 -10.89
C ALA A 92 10.29 -2.20 -10.42
N PRO A 93 11.49 -2.32 -11.02
CA PRO A 93 12.50 -3.32 -10.63
C PRO A 93 12.89 -3.30 -9.15
N VAL A 94 12.84 -2.12 -8.52
CA VAL A 94 13.09 -1.96 -7.08
C VAL A 94 11.91 -2.54 -6.28
N GLY A 95 10.68 -2.23 -6.67
CA GLY A 95 9.48 -2.83 -6.10
C GLY A 95 9.46 -4.35 -6.22
N GLU A 96 9.88 -4.91 -7.36
CA GLU A 96 10.02 -6.37 -7.54
C GLU A 96 10.99 -7.01 -6.54
N LYS A 97 12.12 -6.34 -6.27
CA LYS A 97 13.13 -6.82 -5.30
C LYS A 97 12.59 -6.80 -3.88
N ILE A 98 11.92 -5.71 -3.48
CA ILE A 98 11.30 -5.61 -2.14
C ILE A 98 10.21 -6.64 -1.98
N ALA A 99 9.30 -6.73 -2.95
CA ALA A 99 8.22 -7.71 -2.94
C ALA A 99 8.76 -9.15 -2.89
N ARG A 100 9.92 -9.42 -3.54
CA ARG A 100 10.62 -10.72 -3.43
C ARG A 100 11.21 -10.95 -2.04
N LYS A 101 11.79 -9.94 -1.38
CA LYS A 101 12.26 -10.02 0.01
C LYS A 101 11.08 -10.35 0.95
N ILE A 102 9.94 -9.68 0.79
CA ILE A 102 8.72 -9.96 1.58
C ILE A 102 8.22 -11.37 1.29
N LYS A 103 8.21 -11.81 0.02
CA LYS A 103 7.75 -13.15 -0.36
C LYS A 103 8.60 -14.29 0.24
N ALA A 104 9.89 -14.04 0.48
CA ALA A 104 10.77 -15.03 1.11
C ALA A 104 10.33 -15.35 2.54
N GLU A 105 9.76 -14.37 3.26
CA GLU A 105 9.24 -14.53 4.61
C GLU A 105 7.73 -14.86 4.63
N PHE A 106 6.98 -14.37 3.64
CA PHE A 106 5.54 -14.56 3.52
C PHE A 106 5.15 -15.09 2.13
N ALA A 107 4.87 -16.39 2.04
CA ALA A 107 4.70 -17.09 0.76
C ALA A 107 3.60 -16.48 -0.14
N ASN A 108 2.55 -15.92 0.45
CA ASN A 108 1.41 -15.32 -0.26
C ASN A 108 1.53 -13.80 -0.42
N ALA A 109 2.76 -13.26 -0.44
CA ALA A 109 2.98 -11.83 -0.63
C ALA A 109 2.44 -11.30 -1.97
N VAL A 110 1.83 -10.11 -1.91
CA VAL A 110 1.28 -9.38 -3.06
C VAL A 110 1.97 -8.03 -3.24
N ALA A 111 2.11 -7.56 -4.48
CA ALA A 111 2.46 -6.18 -4.78
C ALA A 111 1.24 -5.44 -5.32
N LEU A 112 0.96 -4.24 -4.83
CA LEU A 112 -0.13 -3.38 -5.32
C LEU A 112 0.48 -2.17 -6.03
N VAL A 113 0.26 -2.05 -7.34
CA VAL A 113 0.59 -0.84 -8.09
C VAL A 113 -0.65 0.04 -8.11
N ILE A 114 -0.50 1.31 -7.75
CA ILE A 114 -1.58 2.29 -7.78
C ILE A 114 -1.82 2.70 -9.24
N ASP A 115 -3.09 2.69 -9.66
CA ASP A 115 -3.53 3.20 -10.94
C ASP A 115 -3.73 4.72 -10.85
N GLY A 116 -2.78 5.48 -11.40
CA GLY A 116 -2.80 6.94 -11.34
C GLY A 116 -3.95 7.57 -12.13
N GLU A 117 -4.52 6.89 -13.12
CA GLU A 117 -5.69 7.39 -13.86
C GLU A 117 -6.99 7.21 -13.06
N GLN A 118 -7.03 6.20 -12.18
CA GLN A 118 -8.19 5.91 -11.33
C GLN A 118 -8.14 6.59 -9.97
N ILE A 119 -6.97 7.05 -9.51
CA ILE A 119 -6.90 7.73 -8.23
C ILE A 119 -7.70 9.03 -8.27
N GLY A 120 -8.60 9.23 -7.31
CA GLY A 120 -9.46 10.42 -7.27
C GLY A 120 -10.80 10.30 -7.99
N THR A 121 -11.06 9.21 -8.73
CA THR A 121 -12.34 8.98 -9.44
C THR A 121 -13.44 8.43 -8.53
N GLY A 122 -13.09 7.96 -7.34
CA GLY A 122 -14.00 7.24 -6.43
C GLY A 122 -14.11 5.74 -6.72
N SER A 123 -13.23 5.20 -7.57
CA SER A 123 -13.07 3.76 -7.82
C SER A 123 -11.80 3.20 -7.17
N ALA A 124 -11.72 1.88 -7.03
CA ALA A 124 -10.53 1.21 -6.53
C ALA A 124 -9.35 1.38 -7.52
N ALA A 125 -8.37 2.19 -7.15
CA ALA A 125 -7.20 2.52 -7.97
C ALA A 125 -6.00 1.58 -7.69
N LEU A 126 -6.23 0.27 -7.61
CA LEU A 126 -5.22 -0.71 -7.19
C LEU A 126 -5.12 -1.85 -8.20
N ILE A 127 -3.90 -2.16 -8.60
CA ILE A 127 -3.58 -3.23 -9.55
C ILE A 127 -2.69 -4.26 -8.84
N PRO A 128 -3.21 -5.47 -8.56
CA PRO A 128 -2.42 -6.49 -7.90
C PRO A 128 -1.46 -7.18 -8.86
N TYR A 129 -0.26 -7.47 -8.34
CA TYR A 129 0.82 -8.21 -8.95
C TYR A 129 1.17 -9.39 -8.06
N THR A 130 1.41 -10.54 -8.66
CA THR A 130 1.86 -11.76 -7.98
C THR A 130 3.05 -12.36 -8.71
N LEU A 131 3.94 -13.04 -7.98
CA LEU A 131 5.05 -13.76 -8.60
C LEU A 131 4.53 -14.96 -9.39
N ASN A 132 4.79 -14.99 -10.69
CA ASN A 132 4.52 -16.14 -11.53
C ASN A 132 5.60 -17.21 -11.30
N SER A 133 5.19 -18.39 -10.81
CA SER A 133 6.09 -19.48 -10.48
C SER A 133 6.88 -20.01 -11.68
N SER A 134 6.35 -19.90 -12.89
CA SER A 134 6.99 -20.42 -14.11
C SER A 134 8.07 -19.49 -14.64
N THR A 135 7.83 -18.18 -14.60
CA THR A 135 8.75 -17.15 -15.14
C THR A 135 9.62 -16.50 -14.09
N SER A 136 9.35 -16.75 -12.80
CA SER A 136 9.98 -16.06 -11.66
C SER A 136 9.90 -14.53 -11.72
N SER A 137 8.94 -14.01 -12.50
CA SER A 137 8.68 -12.57 -12.69
C SER A 137 7.37 -12.18 -12.02
N TRP A 138 7.29 -10.92 -11.58
CA TRP A 138 6.04 -10.36 -11.08
C TRP A 138 5.15 -10.02 -12.27
N THR A 139 3.92 -10.49 -12.25
CA THR A 139 2.96 -10.25 -13.33
C THR A 139 1.66 -9.70 -12.75
N ARG A 140 1.05 -8.76 -13.49
CA ARG A 140 -0.29 -8.26 -13.18
C ARG A 140 -1.26 -9.43 -13.09
N VAL A 141 -2.08 -9.43 -12.06
CA VAL A 141 -3.11 -10.45 -11.87
C VAL A 141 -4.21 -10.21 -12.90
N ALA A 142 -4.39 -11.19 -13.78
CA ALA A 142 -5.54 -11.27 -14.66
C ALA A 142 -6.58 -12.20 -14.02
N SER A 143 -7.55 -11.62 -13.31
CA SER A 143 -8.70 -12.35 -12.75
C SER A 143 -10.00 -12.00 -13.47
N SER A 144 -10.91 -12.96 -13.54
CA SER A 144 -12.30 -12.74 -13.93
C SER A 144 -13.18 -13.25 -12.79
N PRO A 145 -13.92 -12.38 -12.08
CA PRO A 145 -14.06 -10.94 -12.29
C PRO A 145 -12.78 -10.14 -11.93
N ALA A 146 -12.71 -8.88 -12.40
CA ALA A 146 -11.53 -8.02 -12.24
C ALA A 146 -11.21 -7.75 -10.76
N PRO A 147 -9.95 -7.47 -10.37
CA PRO A 147 -9.61 -7.10 -9.00
C PRO A 147 -10.48 -5.96 -8.45
N PHE A 148 -10.85 -6.04 -7.17
CA PHE A 148 -11.66 -5.03 -6.48
C PHE A 148 -13.06 -4.80 -7.08
N THR A 149 -13.60 -5.81 -7.76
CA THR A 149 -15.01 -5.87 -8.18
C THR A 149 -15.76 -6.99 -7.46
N GLU A 150 -17.09 -6.97 -7.54
CA GLU A 150 -17.93 -7.97 -6.88
C GLU A 150 -17.57 -9.40 -7.30
N GLY A 151 -17.40 -10.30 -6.33
CA GLY A 151 -17.00 -11.69 -6.57
C GLY A 151 -15.51 -11.92 -6.80
N SER A 152 -14.68 -10.86 -6.89
CA SER A 152 -13.24 -10.98 -7.11
C SER A 152 -12.49 -11.51 -5.91
N GLY A 153 -11.40 -12.25 -6.14
CA GLY A 153 -10.48 -12.67 -5.07
C GLY A 153 -9.77 -11.52 -4.37
N TYR A 154 -9.79 -10.31 -4.94
CA TYR A 154 -9.23 -9.09 -4.34
C TYR A 154 -10.38 -8.15 -3.97
N ARG A 155 -10.50 -7.80 -2.70
CA ARG A 155 -11.66 -7.09 -2.14
C ARG A 155 -11.22 -5.91 -1.27
N LEU A 156 -12.07 -4.88 -1.25
CA LEU A 156 -12.04 -3.86 -0.21
C LEU A 156 -13.06 -4.28 0.87
N THR A 157 -12.75 -4.00 2.13
CA THR A 157 -13.68 -4.26 3.23
C THR A 157 -14.96 -3.46 3.06
N SER A 158 -14.82 -2.14 2.82
CA SER A 158 -15.92 -1.25 2.47
C SER A 158 -15.80 -0.85 0.99
N PRO A 159 -16.77 -1.21 0.11
CA PRO A 159 -16.71 -0.87 -1.32
C PRO A 159 -16.68 0.65 -1.60
N ASP A 160 -17.19 1.45 -0.68
CA ASP A 160 -17.26 2.92 -0.73
C ASP A 160 -16.01 3.62 -0.20
N ILE A 161 -15.00 2.88 0.30
CA ILE A 161 -13.76 3.49 0.81
C ILE A 161 -13.04 4.39 -0.19
N PRO A 162 -13.01 4.13 -1.52
CA PRO A 162 -12.39 5.04 -2.47
C PRO A 162 -13.08 6.40 -2.51
N LEU A 163 -14.41 6.42 -2.45
CA LEU A 163 -15.19 7.67 -2.43
C LEU A 163 -14.96 8.43 -1.13
N LEU A 164 -14.89 7.71 0.00
CA LEU A 164 -14.57 8.31 1.29
C LEU A 164 -13.15 8.91 1.29
N ALA A 165 -12.16 8.21 0.72
CA ALA A 165 -10.79 8.71 0.62
C ALA A 165 -10.72 10.04 -0.14
N VAL A 166 -11.41 10.13 -1.27
CA VAL A 166 -11.54 11.37 -2.06
C VAL A 166 -12.18 12.48 -1.22
N LYS A 167 -13.26 12.16 -0.49
CA LYS A 167 -13.94 13.13 0.38
C LYS A 167 -12.99 13.65 1.46
N ARG A 168 -12.24 12.78 2.14
CA ARG A 168 -11.33 13.16 3.22
C ARG A 168 -10.18 14.04 2.74
N VAL A 169 -9.63 13.77 1.55
CA VAL A 169 -8.62 14.66 0.95
C VAL A 169 -9.22 16.02 0.59
N ARG A 170 -10.36 16.04 -0.10
CA ARG A 170 -10.97 17.29 -0.58
C ARG A 170 -11.54 18.18 0.53
N GLN A 171 -12.11 17.58 1.58
CA GLN A 171 -12.85 18.32 2.62
C GLN A 171 -12.03 18.49 3.90
N GLU A 172 -11.28 17.47 4.32
CA GLU A 172 -10.56 17.49 5.60
C GLU A 172 -9.06 17.79 5.44
N GLN A 173 -8.53 17.74 4.21
CA GLN A 173 -7.09 17.79 3.94
C GLN A 173 -6.31 16.78 4.79
N ALA A 174 -6.88 15.58 4.95
CA ALA A 174 -6.34 14.53 5.82
C ALA A 174 -4.92 14.11 5.41
N GLU A 175 -4.60 14.17 4.12
CA GLU A 175 -3.28 13.88 3.56
C GLU A 175 -2.19 14.81 4.08
N LYS A 176 -2.52 16.04 4.48
CA LYS A 176 -1.51 16.97 5.04
C LYS A 176 -0.96 16.55 6.39
N LYS A 177 -1.70 15.72 7.12
CA LYS A 177 -1.30 15.17 8.43
C LYS A 177 -0.66 13.78 8.31
N PHE A 178 -0.65 13.23 7.10
CA PHE A 178 0.00 11.97 6.81
C PHE A 178 1.50 12.18 6.72
N GLY A 179 2.30 11.22 7.15
CA GLY A 179 3.75 11.24 7.01
C GLY A 179 4.30 9.87 6.64
N ASP A 180 5.34 9.85 5.81
CA ASP A 180 6.11 8.66 5.49
C ASP A 180 7.46 8.62 6.23
N PHE A 181 8.30 7.62 5.92
CA PHE A 181 9.60 7.49 6.56
C PHE A 181 10.56 8.63 6.16
N ASP A 182 10.52 9.09 4.90
CA ASP A 182 11.30 10.26 4.48
C ASP A 182 10.92 11.51 5.29
N ASP A 183 9.62 11.76 5.50
CA ASP A 183 9.15 12.84 6.37
C ASP A 183 9.68 12.71 7.80
N HIS A 184 9.71 11.49 8.34
CA HIS A 184 10.24 11.22 9.67
C HIS A 184 11.75 11.47 9.80
N LEU A 185 12.51 11.24 8.73
CA LEU A 185 13.94 11.54 8.70
C LEU A 185 14.20 13.05 8.73
N GLU A 186 13.28 13.85 8.19
CA GLU A 186 13.33 15.32 8.25
C GLU A 186 12.80 15.87 9.58
N ASP A 187 11.73 15.27 10.12
CA ASP A 187 11.12 15.60 11.41
C ASP A 187 10.73 14.35 12.19
N VAL A 188 11.54 14.02 13.20
CA VAL A 188 11.37 12.82 14.04
C VAL A 188 10.07 12.82 14.86
N THR A 189 9.34 13.93 14.93
CA THR A 189 8.03 14.01 15.60
C THR A 189 6.91 13.39 14.76
N ILE A 190 7.14 13.13 13.46
CA ILE A 190 6.17 12.53 12.55
C ILE A 190 6.07 11.02 12.82
N ASP A 191 4.89 10.57 13.24
CA ASP A 191 4.55 9.15 13.44
C ASP A 191 4.13 8.50 12.11
N TRP A 192 5.12 8.11 11.32
CA TRP A 192 4.94 7.47 10.01
C TRP A 192 4.42 6.03 10.09
N LEU A 193 4.59 5.35 11.22
CA LEU A 193 4.13 3.96 11.41
C LEU A 193 2.61 3.91 11.61
N LYS A 194 2.08 4.75 12.51
CA LYS A 194 0.66 4.69 12.89
C LYS A 194 -0.19 5.71 12.14
N ASN A 195 0.36 6.88 11.83
CA ASN A 195 -0.34 7.96 11.14
C ASN A 195 -1.69 8.35 11.79
N LYS A 196 -1.78 8.28 13.13
CA LYS A 196 -3.05 8.46 13.87
C LYS A 196 -3.77 9.77 13.57
N ALA A 197 -3.03 10.85 13.32
CA ALA A 197 -3.56 12.19 13.11
C ALA A 197 -4.41 12.34 11.83
N CYS A 198 -4.15 11.55 10.79
CA CYS A 198 -4.98 11.52 9.59
C CYS A 198 -6.04 10.41 9.64
N MET A 199 -5.87 9.38 10.48
CA MET A 199 -6.80 8.26 10.57
C MET A 199 -8.02 8.54 11.44
N SER A 200 -7.90 9.39 12.47
CA SER A 200 -9.05 9.80 13.28
C SER A 200 -10.07 10.58 12.42
N SER A 201 -11.25 10.01 12.17
CA SER A 201 -12.39 10.83 11.76
C SER A 201 -12.67 11.80 12.91
N LYS A 202 -12.84 13.09 12.61
CA LYS A 202 -13.49 13.96 13.58
C LYS A 202 -14.95 13.49 13.66
N ALA A 203 -15.22 12.53 14.53
CA ALA A 203 -16.57 12.27 14.99
C ALA A 203 -16.99 13.43 15.88
N SER A 204 -17.57 14.48 15.31
CA SER A 204 -18.41 15.51 15.95
C SER A 204 -19.01 16.40 14.87
#